data_AF-A0A521EXZ2-F1
#
_entry.id   AF-A0A521EXZ2-F1
#
_cell.length_a   1.000
_cell.length_b   1.000
_cell.length_c   1.000
_cell.angle_alpha   90.00
_cell.angle_beta   90.00
_cell.angle_gamma   90.00
#
_symmetry.space_group_name_H-M   'P 1'
#
loop_
_entity.id
_entity.type
_entity.pdbx_description
1 polymer ?
#
loop_
_entity_poly.entity_id
_entity_poly.type
_entity_poly.pdbx_seq_one_letter_code
_entity_poly.pdbx_strand_id
1 'polypeptide(L)'
;MDRLVIESILADVDEIYLSNDSENQELNPSIILGFKAGNSDQIINAFEALKNVTQNKNVELIICRTLVSGIYDLEIKTEALDEPVRILNKVIPAELLARIEDQLHQRKTIVLGTNVSAEENWITVNEAQVKECAVKEG
;
A
#
# COMPACT_ATOMS: atom_id res chain seq x y z
N MET A 1 -10.78 8.41 12.87
CA MET A 1 -9.51 7.85 13.38
C MET A 1 -8.40 8.77 12.91
N ASP A 2 -7.38 9.03 13.73
CA ASP A 2 -6.26 9.92 13.39
C ASP A 2 -5.25 9.19 12.47
N ARG A 3 -4.58 9.91 11.57
CA ARG A 3 -3.54 9.41 10.67
C ARG A 3 -2.47 8.63 11.43
N LEU A 4 -1.98 9.16 12.55
CA LEU A 4 -0.94 8.51 13.35
C LEU A 4 -1.40 7.17 13.94
N VAL A 5 -2.69 7.04 14.25
CA VAL A 5 -3.27 5.77 14.73
C VAL A 5 -3.33 4.76 13.58
N ILE A 6 -3.74 5.20 12.38
CA ILE A 6 -3.72 4.36 11.18
C ILE A 6 -2.30 3.87 10.90
N GLU A 7 -1.30 4.77 10.91
CA GLU A 7 0.11 4.41 10.72
C GLU A 7 0.60 3.39 11.75
N SER A 8 0.28 3.60 13.03
CA SER A 8 0.70 2.67 14.09
C SER A 8 0.12 1.28 13.90
N ILE A 9 -1.10 1.14 13.38
CA ILE A 9 -1.74 -0.16 13.13
C ILE A 9 -1.19 -0.79 11.84
N LEU A 10 -1.04 0.00 10.77
CA LEU A 10 -0.48 -0.49 9.49
C LEU A 10 1.03 -0.75 9.57
N ALA A 11 1.73 -0.23 10.58
CA ALA A 11 3.12 -0.58 10.85
C ALA A 11 3.31 -2.09 11.14
N ASP A 12 2.25 -2.80 11.53
CA ASP A 12 2.28 -4.25 11.79
C ASP A 12 2.21 -5.12 10.52
N VAL A 13 2.24 -4.52 9.32
CA VAL A 13 2.34 -5.27 8.05
C VAL A 13 3.55 -6.21 8.10
N ASP A 14 3.30 -7.50 7.92
CA ASP A 14 4.30 -8.57 7.96
C ASP A 14 4.87 -8.84 6.57
N GLU A 15 4.00 -8.86 5.57
CA GLU A 15 4.35 -9.13 4.18
C GLU A 15 3.55 -8.27 3.20
N ILE A 16 4.09 -8.09 2.01
CA ILE A 16 3.41 -7.42 0.91
C ILE A 16 3.45 -8.38 -0.27
N TYR A 17 2.30 -8.59 -0.91
CA TYR A 17 2.20 -9.47 -2.07
C TYR A 17 1.19 -8.95 -3.08
N LEU A 18 1.33 -9.40 -4.33
CA LEU A 18 0.34 -9.14 -5.37
C LEU A 18 -0.66 -10.28 -5.41
N SER A 19 -1.92 -9.99 -5.13
CA SER A 19 -3.03 -10.85 -5.55
C SER A 19 -3.33 -10.48 -7.00
N ASN A 20 -2.72 -11.24 -7.92
CA ASN A 20 -3.22 -11.35 -9.27
C ASN A 20 -3.91 -12.70 -9.27
N ASP A 21 -5.24 -12.73 -9.28
CA ASP A 21 -5.91 -13.97 -9.63
C ASP A 21 -5.61 -14.18 -11.12
N SER A 22 -4.51 -14.89 -11.40
CA SER A 22 -3.97 -15.08 -12.75
C SER A 22 -4.95 -15.79 -13.68
N GLU A 23 -6.04 -16.33 -13.13
CA GLU A 23 -7.14 -16.96 -13.86
C GLU A 23 -8.23 -15.96 -14.28
N ASN A 24 -8.27 -14.75 -13.71
CA ASN A 24 -9.34 -13.79 -13.97
C ASN A 24 -8.78 -12.44 -14.41
N GLN A 25 -8.58 -12.29 -15.73
CA GLN A 25 -8.05 -11.06 -16.36
C GLN A 25 -8.93 -9.80 -16.14
N GLU A 26 -10.15 -9.97 -15.62
CA GLU A 26 -11.07 -8.89 -15.28
C GLU A 26 -10.81 -8.30 -13.89
N LEU A 27 -10.04 -8.97 -13.02
CA LEU A 27 -9.71 -8.47 -11.69
C LEU A 27 -8.51 -7.52 -11.76
N ASN A 28 -8.68 -6.33 -11.19
CA ASN A 28 -7.62 -5.35 -11.07
C ASN A 28 -6.45 -5.93 -10.26
N PRO A 29 -5.20 -5.71 -10.68
CA PRO A 29 -4.05 -6.08 -9.88
C PRO A 29 -4.12 -5.48 -8.48
N SER A 30 -3.98 -6.34 -7.47
CA SER A 30 -4.18 -5.96 -6.08
C SER A 30 -2.88 -6.09 -5.29
N ILE A 31 -2.42 -4.99 -4.68
CA ILE A 31 -1.35 -5.01 -3.68
C ILE A 31 -2.00 -5.31 -2.34
N ILE A 32 -1.61 -6.42 -1.72
CA ILE A 32 -2.15 -6.85 -0.44
C ILE A 32 -1.13 -6.64 0.66
N LEU A 33 -1.55 -5.92 1.69
CA LEU A 33 -0.86 -5.78 2.96
C LEU A 33 -1.21 -6.99 3.84
N GLY A 34 -0.25 -7.90 4.02
CA GLY A 34 -0.39 -9.11 4.81
C GLY A 34 -0.10 -8.86 6.28
N PHE A 35 -1.04 -9.23 7.14
CA PHE A 35 -0.94 -9.14 8.58
C PHE A 35 -1.06 -10.51 9.24
N LYS A 36 -0.43 -10.66 10.41
CA LYS A 36 -0.66 -11.79 11.32
C LYS A 36 -2.00 -11.61 12.04
N ALA A 37 -2.76 -12.70 12.19
CA ALA A 37 -4.17 -12.71 12.59
C ALA A 37 -4.51 -12.14 14.00
N GLY A 38 -3.52 -11.69 14.79
CA GLY A 38 -3.73 -11.27 16.17
C GLY A 38 -4.61 -10.02 16.34
N ASN A 39 -4.65 -9.13 15.34
CA ASN A 39 -5.26 -7.80 15.44
C ASN A 39 -6.23 -7.47 14.28
N SER A 40 -6.86 -8.48 13.66
CA SER A 40 -7.65 -8.31 12.43
C SER A 40 -8.70 -7.20 12.51
N ASP A 41 -9.44 -7.07 13.61
CA ASP A 41 -10.45 -6.01 13.76
C ASP A 41 -9.84 -4.61 13.75
N GLN A 42 -8.68 -4.42 14.40
CA GLN A 42 -8.00 -3.12 14.41
C GLN A 42 -7.50 -2.77 13.01
N ILE A 43 -6.96 -3.75 12.29
CA ILE A 43 -6.48 -3.59 10.92
C ILE A 43 -7.64 -3.23 9.99
N ILE A 44 -8.77 -3.95 10.07
CA ILE A 44 -9.96 -3.67 9.27
C ILE A 44 -10.45 -2.25 9.52
N ASN A 45 -10.59 -1.85 10.79
CA ASN A 45 -11.04 -0.51 11.17
C ASN A 45 -10.07 0.59 10.71
N ALA A 46 -8.76 0.36 10.81
CA ALA A 46 -7.76 1.32 10.33
C ALA A 46 -7.80 1.47 8.81
N PHE A 47 -7.93 0.35 8.09
CA PHE A 47 -8.01 0.35 6.65
C PHE A 47 -9.31 0.97 6.14
N GLU A 48 -10.44 0.69 6.79
CA GLU A 48 -11.73 1.32 6.48
C GLU A 48 -11.70 2.83 6.75
N ALA A 49 -11.08 3.26 7.86
CA ALA A 49 -10.89 4.67 8.13
C ALA A 49 -10.05 5.34 7.03
N LEU A 50 -8.95 4.71 6.60
CA LEU A 50 -8.14 5.20 5.50
C LEU A 50 -8.92 5.25 4.19
N LYS A 51 -9.67 4.19 3.86
CA LYS A 51 -10.54 4.12 2.69
C LYS A 51 -11.52 5.28 2.67
N ASN A 52 -12.22 5.54 3.78
CA ASN A 52 -13.18 6.64 3.89
C ASN A 52 -12.53 8.01 3.67
N VAL A 53 -11.30 8.20 4.15
CA VAL A 53 -10.53 9.44 3.91
C VAL A 53 -10.16 9.58 2.44
N THR A 54 -9.77 8.49 1.80
CA THR A 54 -9.34 8.47 0.38
C THR A 54 -10.50 8.36 -0.63
N GLN A 55 -11.73 8.19 -0.17
CA GLN A 55 -12.86 7.91 -1.05
C GLN A 55 -13.13 9.07 -2.01
N ASN A 56 -13.18 8.78 -3.32
CA ASN A 56 -13.34 9.77 -4.40
C ASN A 56 -12.21 10.82 -4.45
N LYS A 57 -11.03 10.49 -3.90
CA LYS A 57 -9.84 11.32 -3.93
C LYS A 57 -8.77 10.69 -4.80
N ASN A 58 -7.82 11.51 -5.22
CA ASN A 58 -6.61 10.98 -5.85
C ASN A 58 -5.76 10.30 -4.77
N VAL A 59 -5.41 9.04 -5.00
CA VAL A 59 -4.55 8.23 -4.15
C VAL A 59 -3.29 7.88 -4.91
N GLU A 60 -2.17 8.35 -4.39
CA GLU A 60 -0.82 8.07 -4.88
C GLU A 60 -0.14 7.10 -3.92
N LEU A 61 0.30 5.94 -4.42
CA LEU A 61 1.12 4.98 -3.66
C LEU A 61 2.59 5.15 -4.05
N ILE A 62 3.42 5.54 -3.08
CA ILE A 62 4.84 5.75 -3.30
C ILE A 62 5.60 4.64 -2.59
N ILE A 63 6.35 3.84 -3.35
CA ILE A 63 7.28 2.83 -2.81
C ILE A 63 8.66 3.45 -2.77
N CYS A 64 9.04 3.87 -1.56
CA CYS A 64 10.26 4.60 -1.27
C CYS A 64 11.43 3.64 -1.01
N ARG A 65 12.48 3.72 -1.83
CA ARG A 65 13.74 3.01 -1.58
C ARG A 65 14.43 3.61 -0.36
N THR A 66 14.72 2.78 0.64
CA THR A 66 15.53 3.15 1.80
C THR A 66 17.03 2.99 1.50
N LEU A 67 17.89 3.32 2.47
CA LEU A 67 19.33 3.07 2.38
C LEU A 67 19.69 1.58 2.43
N VAL A 68 18.77 0.73 2.90
CA VAL A 68 18.99 -0.72 3.00
C VAL A 68 18.33 -1.40 1.80
N SER A 69 19.16 -2.10 1.01
CA SER A 69 18.68 -2.85 -0.16
C SER A 69 17.61 -3.87 0.23
N GLY A 70 16.51 -3.90 -0.52
CA GLY A 70 15.37 -4.79 -0.26
C GLY A 70 14.40 -4.27 0.81
N ILE A 71 14.69 -3.13 1.46
CA ILE A 71 13.81 -2.47 2.43
C ILE A 71 13.25 -1.19 1.83
N TYR A 72 11.94 -1.03 1.95
CA TYR A 72 11.18 0.06 1.37
C TYR A 72 10.21 0.65 2.40
N ASP A 73 9.95 1.94 2.28
CA ASP A 73 8.81 2.57 2.94
C ASP A 73 7.66 2.68 1.94
N LEU A 74 6.42 2.52 2.40
CA LEU A 74 5.25 2.79 1.58
C LEU A 74 4.60 4.07 2.08
N GLU A 75 4.36 5.01 1.18
CA GLU A 75 3.58 6.21 1.47
C GLU A 75 2.28 6.17 0.69
N ILE A 76 1.15 6.28 1.40
CA ILE A 76 -0.17 6.45 0.82
C ILE A 76 -0.51 7.93 0.93
N LYS A 77 -0.44 8.62 -0.21
CA LYS A 77 -0.61 10.07 -0.31
C LYS A 77 -1.94 10.40 -0.96
N THR A 78 -2.64 11.37 -0.40
CA THR A 78 -3.90 11.87 -0.92
C THR A 78 -4.08 13.32 -0.53
N GLU A 79 -4.83 14.09 -1.31
CA GLU A 79 -5.16 15.49 -0.99
C GLU A 79 -6.04 15.65 0.25
N ALA A 80 -6.63 14.57 0.76
CA ALA A 80 -7.46 14.58 1.96
C ALA A 80 -6.64 14.57 3.27
N LEU A 81 -5.32 14.39 3.20
CA LEU A 81 -4.42 14.37 4.34
C LEU A 81 -3.29 15.37 4.15
N ASP A 82 -2.94 16.10 5.21
CA ASP A 82 -1.82 17.05 5.20
C ASP A 82 -0.46 16.34 5.07
N GLU A 83 -0.37 15.10 5.56
CA GLU A 83 0.80 14.23 5.45
C GLU A 83 0.40 12.83 4.97
N PRO A 84 1.27 12.12 4.22
CA PRO A 84 0.96 10.77 3.78
C PRO A 84 0.89 9.80 4.97
N VAL A 85 0.11 8.73 4.83
CA VAL A 85 0.18 7.57 5.73
C VAL A 85 1.43 6.76 5.36
N ARG A 86 2.35 6.61 6.31
CA ARG A 86 3.61 5.90 6.11
C ARG A 86 3.62 4.51 6.76
N ILE A 87 4.05 3.51 6.00
CA ILE A 87 4.31 2.15 6.46
C ILE A 87 5.80 1.88 6.24
N LEU A 88 6.56 1.88 7.34
CA LEU A 88 8.02 1.95 7.27
C LEU A 88 8.68 0.56 7.28
N ASN A 89 9.88 0.50 6.71
CA ASN A 89 10.82 -0.62 6.80
C ASN A 89 10.23 -1.97 6.37
N LYS A 90 9.57 -2.01 5.22
CA LYS A 90 8.97 -3.23 4.67
C LYS A 90 9.87 -3.90 3.66
N VAL A 91 9.98 -5.21 3.78
CA VAL A 91 10.71 -6.03 2.83
C VAL A 91 9.82 -6.24 1.60
N ILE A 92 10.29 -5.80 0.44
CA ILE A 92 9.61 -6.03 -0.84
C ILE A 92 10.60 -6.80 -1.73
N PRO A 93 10.30 -8.06 -2.09
CA PRO A 93 11.15 -8.83 -3.01
C PRO A 93 11.33 -8.10 -4.34
N ALA A 94 12.53 -8.16 -4.92
CA ALA A 94 12.82 -7.50 -6.21
C ALA A 94 11.87 -7.94 -7.34
N GLU A 95 11.50 -9.21 -7.36
CA GLU A 95 10.52 -9.76 -8.31
C GLU A 95 9.13 -9.13 -8.14
N LEU A 96 8.71 -8.89 -6.89
CA LEU A 96 7.44 -8.23 -6.60
C LEU A 96 7.45 -6.78 -7.04
N LEU A 97 8.55 -6.07 -6.78
CA LEU A 97 8.73 -4.69 -7.20
C LEU A 97 8.67 -4.55 -8.72
N ALA A 98 9.38 -5.42 -9.45
CA ALA A 98 9.35 -5.44 -10.91
C ALA A 98 7.92 -5.67 -11.45
N ARG A 99 7.16 -6.58 -10.83
CA ARG A 99 5.76 -6.81 -11.20
C ARG A 99 4.87 -5.60 -10.94
N ILE A 100 5.08 -4.87 -9.85
CA ILE A 100 4.35 -3.61 -9.56
C ILE A 100 4.69 -2.57 -10.62
N GLU A 101 5.98 -2.39 -10.93
CA GLU A 101 6.44 -1.47 -11.98
C GLU A 101 5.85 -1.84 -13.35
N ASP A 102 5.81 -3.12 -13.72
CA ASP A 102 5.20 -3.59 -14.97
C ASP A 102 3.71 -3.28 -15.05
N GLN A 103 2.96 -3.45 -13.95
CA GLN A 103 1.53 -3.15 -13.90
C GLN A 103 1.24 -1.66 -14.04
N LEU A 104 2.11 -0.82 -13.47
CA LEU A 104 2.04 0.63 -13.62
C LEU A 104 2.27 1.07 -15.06
N HIS A 105 3.25 0.48 -15.76
CA HIS A 105 3.48 0.75 -17.18
C HIS A 105 2.29 0.34 -18.06
N GLN A 106 1.56 -0.71 -17.69
CA GLN A 106 0.36 -1.17 -18.40
C GLN A 106 -0.87 -0.29 -18.17
N ARG A 107 -0.77 0.76 -17.32
CA ARG A 107 -1.90 1.63 -16.93
C ARG A 107 -3.10 0.86 -16.39
N LYS A 108 -2.86 -0.28 -15.75
CA LYS A 108 -3.92 -1.02 -15.05
C LYS A 108 -4.27 -0.29 -13.77
N THR A 109 -5.55 -0.24 -13.45
CA THR A 109 -6.00 0.24 -12.14
C THR A 109 -5.45 -0.70 -11.09
N ILE A 110 -4.69 -0.16 -10.13
CA ILE A 110 -4.19 -0.93 -9.00
C ILE A 110 -5.10 -0.66 -7.81
N VAL A 111 -5.33 -1.69 -7.00
CA VAL A 111 -6.04 -1.55 -5.74
C VAL A 111 -5.14 -1.98 -4.59
N LEU A 112 -5.28 -1.32 -3.45
CA LEU A 112 -4.63 -1.67 -2.20
C LEU A 112 -5.65 -2.35 -1.30
N GLY A 113 -5.28 -3.49 -0.73
CA GLY A 113 -6.12 -4.26 0.19
C GLY A 113 -5.32 -4.84 1.36
N THR A 114 -6.02 -5.54 2.24
CA THR A 114 -5.41 -6.31 3.34
C THR A 114 -5.87 -7.76 3.27
N ASN A 115 -5.07 -8.70 3.79
CA ASN A 115 -5.42 -10.12 3.81
C ASN A 115 -6.52 -10.49 4.82
N VAL A 116 -6.87 -9.55 5.73
CA VAL A 116 -7.85 -9.76 6.80
C VAL A 116 -9.19 -9.10 6.53
N SER A 117 -9.32 -8.27 5.49
CA SER A 117 -10.59 -7.62 5.11
C SER A 117 -11.18 -8.21 3.85
N ALA A 118 -12.50 -8.16 3.73
CA ALA A 118 -13.21 -8.50 2.50
C ALA A 118 -12.80 -7.57 1.33
N GLU A 119 -13.04 -8.02 0.09
CA GLU A 119 -12.75 -7.28 -1.14
C GLU A 119 -13.46 -5.92 -1.22
N GLU A 120 -14.60 -5.81 -0.54
CA GLU A 120 -15.36 -4.56 -0.43
C GLU A 120 -14.57 -3.44 0.26
N ASN A 121 -13.47 -3.73 0.96
CA ASN A 121 -12.67 -2.73 1.68
C ASN A 121 -11.43 -2.23 0.91
N TRP A 122 -11.35 -2.43 -0.41
CA TRP A 122 -10.20 -1.97 -1.20
C TRP A 122 -10.12 -0.45 -1.38
N ILE A 123 -8.89 0.05 -1.52
CA ILE A 123 -8.57 1.43 -1.87
C ILE A 123 -8.04 1.46 -3.30
N THR A 124 -8.72 2.16 -4.20
CA THR A 124 -8.22 2.36 -5.57
C THR A 124 -7.01 3.28 -5.55
N VAL A 125 -5.90 2.83 -6.15
CA VAL A 125 -4.68 3.59 -6.33
C VAL A 125 -4.70 4.18 -7.74
N ASN A 126 -4.69 5.52 -7.83
CA ASN A 126 -4.72 6.23 -9.09
C ASN A 126 -3.35 6.31 -9.73
N GLU A 127 -2.33 6.49 -8.90
CA GLU A 127 -0.93 6.60 -9.31
C GLU A 127 -0.09 5.76 -8.37
N ALA A 128 0.88 5.01 -8.90
CA ALA A 128 1.93 4.49 -8.04
C ALA A 128 3.30 4.67 -8.69
N GLN A 129 4.33 4.76 -7.86
CA GLN A 129 5.69 4.93 -8.31
C GLN A 129 6.69 4.36 -7.33
N VAL A 130 7.79 3.84 -7.85
CA VAL A 130 8.96 3.46 -7.08
C VAL A 130 9.99 4.58 -7.23
N LYS A 131 10.45 5.17 -6.12
CA LYS A 131 11.45 6.26 -6.17
C LYS A 131 12.44 6.19 -5.02
N GLU A 132 13.57 6.88 -5.18
CA GLU A 132 14.52 7.08 -4.08
C GLU A 132 13.99 8.17 -3.15
N CYS A 133 13.76 7.79 -1.88
CA CYS A 133 13.32 8.71 -0.83
C CYS A 133 14.36 8.90 0.27
N ALA A 134 15.47 8.16 0.20
CA ALA A 134 16.63 8.39 1.06
C ALA A 134 17.08 9.85 0.94
N VAL A 135 17.13 10.53 2.09
CA VAL A 135 17.55 11.92 2.21
C VAL A 135 18.92 12.06 1.54
N LYS A 136 19.04 12.99 0.57
CA LYS A 136 20.35 13.55 0.26
C LYS A 136 20.84 14.19 1.55
N GLU A 137 21.70 13.50 2.29
CA GLU A 137 22.53 14.16 3.29
C GLU A 137 23.31 15.26 2.55
N GLY A 138 23.05 16.51 2.94
CA GLY A 138 23.85 17.66 2.55
C GLY A 138 25.16 17.70 3.32
#